data_AF-A0A4V2KBV9-F1
#
_entry.id   AF-A0A4V2KBV9-F1
#
_cell.length_a   1.000
_cell.length_b   1.000
_cell.length_c   1.000
_cell.angle_alpha   90.00
_cell.angle_beta   90.00
_cell.angle_gamma   90.00
#
_symmetry.space_group_name_H-M   'P 1'
#
loop_
_entity.id
_entity.type
_entity.pdbx_description
1 polymer ?
#
loop_
_entity_poly.entity_id
_entity_poly.type
_entity_poly.pdbx_seq_one_letter_code
_entity_poly.pdbx_strand_id
1 'polypeptide(L)' 'MREKGIVIDKIEGLQNLSRADARAVEQTLIDFHGLGKDGGTLINKINSISKINNLTQYEQGLIRGAELLKRAGYEGF' A
#
# COMPACT_ATOMS: atom_id res chain seq x y z
N MET A 1 -21.64 10.49 14.97
CA MET A 1 -20.58 9.78 14.21
C MET A 1 -19.37 10.71 14.24
N ARG A 2 -18.18 10.27 14.69
CA ARG A 2 -17.00 11.15 14.72
C ARG A 2 -16.47 11.29 13.29
N GLU A 3 -16.75 12.40 12.63
CA GLU A 3 -16.14 12.73 11.34
C GLU A 3 -14.65 12.98 11.58
N LYS A 4 -13.79 12.08 11.11
CA LYS A 4 -12.34 12.15 11.37
C LYS A 4 -11.62 13.31 10.66
N GLY A 5 -12.33 14.23 10.01
CA GLY A 5 -11.71 15.35 9.29
C GLY A 5 -10.69 14.91 8.23
N ILE A 6 -10.86 13.72 7.65
CA ILE A 6 -9.96 13.15 6.66
C ILE A 6 -10.47 13.44 5.26
N VAL A 7 -9.57 13.88 4.38
CA VAL A 7 -9.80 13.97 2.94
C VAL A 7 -9.21 12.72 2.30
N ILE A 8 -9.92 12.14 1.33
CA ILE A 8 -9.48 10.94 0.61
C ILE A 8 -9.24 11.33 -0.84
N ASP A 9 -7.98 11.32 -1.24
CA ASP A 9 -7.57 11.52 -2.62
C ASP A 9 -7.17 10.18 -3.25
N LYS A 10 -7.53 10.01 -4.52
CA LYS A 10 -7.16 8.82 -5.28
C LYS A 10 -5.74 8.98 -5.79
N ILE A 11 -5.01 7.87 -5.86
CA ILE A 11 -3.75 7.82 -6.62
C ILE A 11 -4.12 7.60 -8.08
N GLU A 12 -3.83 8.59 -8.91
CA GLU A 12 -4.08 8.51 -10.35
C GLU A 12 -3.27 7.37 -10.98
N GLY A 13 -3.87 6.64 -11.94
CA GLY A 13 -3.25 5.47 -12.58
C GLY A 13 -3.40 4.16 -11.82
N LEU A 14 -3.96 4.16 -10.61
CA LEU A 14 -4.24 2.96 -9.82
C LEU A 14 -5.74 2.59 -9.76
N GLN A 15 -6.50 2.97 -10.79
CA GLN A 15 -7.90 2.59 -10.92
C GLN A 15 -8.05 1.20 -11.56
N ASN A 16 -9.12 0.47 -11.21
CA ASN A 16 -9.47 -0.84 -11.79
C ASN A 16 -8.45 -1.96 -11.57
N LEU A 17 -7.67 -1.89 -10.49
CA LEU A 17 -6.76 -2.98 -10.11
C LEU A 17 -7.54 -4.25 -9.73
N SER A 18 -6.95 -5.40 -10.04
CA SER A 18 -7.40 -6.66 -9.44
C SER A 18 -7.24 -6.59 -7.92
N ARG A 19 -7.99 -7.41 -7.17
CA ARG A 19 -7.84 -7.48 -5.70
C ARG A 19 -6.42 -7.87 -5.26
N ALA A 20 -5.72 -8.66 -6.07
CA ALA A 20 -4.34 -9.05 -5.80
C ALA A 20 -3.37 -7.88 -6.00
N ASP A 21 -3.51 -7.14 -7.11
CA ASP A 21 -2.70 -5.96 -7.41
C ASP A 21 -2.95 -4.83 -6.39
N ALA A 22 -4.21 -4.61 -6.00
CA ALA A 22 -4.55 -3.63 -4.96
C ALA A 22 -3.85 -3.97 -3.63
N ARG A 23 -3.89 -5.24 -3.21
CA ARG A 23 -3.19 -5.70 -1.99
C ARG A 23 -1.68 -5.58 -2.09
N ALA A 24 -1.10 -5.85 -3.26
CA ALA A 24 0.32 -5.67 -3.50
C ALA A 24 0.72 -4.21 -3.30
N VAL A 25 -0.03 -3.27 -3.88
CA VAL A 25 0.21 -1.83 -3.68
C VAL A 25 0.03 -1.41 -2.23
N GLU A 26 -1.05 -1.84 -1.57
CA GLU A 26 -1.30 -1.51 -0.16
C GLU A 26 -0.16 -2.00 0.75
N GLN A 27 0.36 -3.21 0.52
CA GLN A 27 1.50 -3.73 1.27
C GLN A 27 2.78 -2.94 1.00
N THR A 28 3.07 -2.62 -0.27
CA THR A 28 4.25 -1.81 -0.62
C THR A 28 4.21 -0.43 0.03
N LEU A 29 3.04 0.22 0.06
CA LEU A 29 2.86 1.51 0.74
C LEU A 29 3.03 1.40 2.25
N ILE A 30 2.60 0.30 2.87
CA ILE A 30 2.84 0.04 4.30
C ILE A 30 4.33 -0.07 4.59
N ASP A 31 5.08 -0.80 3.76
CA ASP A 31 6.52 -0.98 3.94
C ASP A 31 7.30 0.32 3.70
N PHE A 32 6.88 1.13 2.73
CA PHE A 32 7.53 2.39 2.39
C PHE A 32 7.28 3.50 3.41
N HIS A 33 6.02 3.71 3.79
CA HIS A 33 5.64 4.80 4.70
C HIS A 33 5.74 4.41 6.18
N GLY A 34 5.68 3.11 6.49
CA GLY A 34 5.53 2.62 7.85
C GLY A 34 4.17 2.96 8.48
N LEU A 35 3.85 2.28 9.58
CA LEU A 35 2.67 2.61 10.38
C LEU A 35 3.01 3.66 11.43
N GLY A 36 2.07 4.57 11.73
CA GLY A 36 2.29 5.65 12.70
C GLY A 36 2.68 5.16 14.11
N LYS A 37 2.16 4.01 14.53
CA LYS A 37 2.55 3.36 15.80
C LYS A 37 4.02 2.91 15.83
N ASP A 38 4.63 2.73 14.66
CA ASP A 38 6.01 2.28 14.45
C ASP A 38 6.90 3.45 13.95
N GLY A 39 6.42 4.70 14.06
CA GLY A 39 7.13 5.91 13.65
C GLY A 39 6.97 6.30 12.17
N GLY A 40 6.11 5.60 11.42
CA GLY A 40 5.79 5.92 10.03
C GLY A 40 4.72 6.99 9.84
N THR A 41 4.30 7.21 8.60
CA THR A 41 3.33 8.26 8.25
C THR A 41 1.89 7.76 8.12
N LEU A 42 1.66 6.44 7.99
CA LEU A 42 0.31 5.90 7.84
C LEU A 42 -0.46 5.91 9.16
N ILE A 43 -1.57 6.64 9.19
CA ILE A 43 -2.44 6.77 10.36
C ILE A 43 -3.07 5.42 10.76
N ASN A 44 -3.40 4.57 9.78
CA ASN A 44 -3.98 3.25 10.02
C ASN A 44 -3.38 2.20 9.09
N LYS A 45 -3.36 0.97 9.57
CA LYS A 45 -3.12 -0.20 8.72
C LYS A 45 -4.30 -0.39 7.77
N ILE A 46 -4.01 -0.59 6.48
CA ILE A 46 -5.00 -0.90 5.45
C ILE A 46 -5.08 -2.45 5.32
N ASN A 47 -4.93 -3.03 4.13
CA ASN A 47 -4.70 -4.46 3.98
C ASN A 47 -3.21 -4.75 3.87
N SER A 48 -2.78 -5.82 4.56
CA SER A 48 -1.41 -6.31 4.51
C SER A 48 -1.36 -7.74 4.01
N ILE A 49 -0.30 -8.09 3.29
CA ILE A 49 0.13 -9.45 3.04
C ILE A 49 0.99 -9.90 4.22
N SER A 50 0.71 -11.07 4.79
CA SER A 50 1.48 -11.59 5.92
C SER A 50 2.84 -12.09 5.46
N LYS A 51 3.92 -11.40 5.87
CA LYS A 51 5.31 -11.83 5.64
C LYS A 51 5.63 -13.21 6.24
N ILE A 52 5.09 -13.53 7.42
CA ILE A 52 5.43 -14.76 8.17
C ILE A 52 4.82 -16.00 7.50
N ASN A 53 3.53 -15.94 7.20
CA ASN A 53 2.81 -17.11 6.66
C ASN A 53 3.08 -17.37 5.17
N ASN A 54 3.57 -16.38 4.41
CA ASN A 54 3.78 -16.54 2.96
C ASN A 54 4.85 -15.58 2.42
N LEU A 55 6.11 -15.82 2.79
CA LEU A 55 7.24 -14.95 2.45
C LEU A 55 7.40 -14.73 0.93
N THR A 56 7.27 -15.78 0.12
CA THR A 56 7.40 -15.67 -1.34
C THR A 56 6.31 -14.78 -1.94
N GLN A 57 5.06 -14.93 -1.50
CA GLN A 57 3.97 -14.06 -1.97
C GLN A 57 4.17 -12.62 -1.49
N TYR A 58 4.71 -12.42 -0.28
CA TYR A 58 5.04 -11.09 0.22
C TYR A 58 6.10 -10.41 -0.65
N GLU A 59 7.22 -11.08 -0.93
CA GLU A 59 8.29 -10.53 -1.77
C GLU A 59 7.83 -10.24 -3.21
N GLN A 60 7.09 -11.17 -3.82
CA GLN A 60 6.51 -10.97 -5.14
C GLN A 60 5.49 -9.83 -5.15
N GLY A 61 4.68 -9.72 -4.10
CA GLY A 61 3.74 -8.63 -3.90
C GLY A 61 4.44 -7.29 -3.82
N LEU A 62 5.56 -7.19 -3.09
CA LEU A 62 6.34 -5.95 -3.00
C LEU A 62 6.89 -5.51 -4.34
N ILE A 63 7.44 -6.45 -5.13
CA ILE A 63 7.93 -6.17 -6.49
C ILE A 63 6.78 -5.67 -7.36
N ARG A 64 5.66 -6.40 -7.40
CA ARG A 64 4.50 -6.04 -8.21
C ARG A 64 3.90 -4.68 -7.82
N GLY A 65 3.76 -4.42 -6.51
CA GLY A 65 3.25 -3.15 -6.00
C GLY A 65 4.16 -1.98 -6.37
N ALA A 66 5.48 -2.14 -6.26
CA ALA A 66 6.45 -1.13 -6.67
C ALA A 66 6.37 -0.82 -8.17
N GLU A 67 6.23 -1.83 -9.03
CA GLU A 67 6.03 -1.62 -10.47
C GLU A 67 4.77 -0.80 -10.78
N LEU A 68 3.67 -1.08 -10.09
CA LEU A 68 2.40 -0.36 -10.27
C LEU A 68 2.50 1.08 -9.80
N LEU A 69 3.12 1.33 -8.65
CA LEU A 69 3.37 2.66 -8.12
C LEU A 69 4.26 3.49 -9.04
N LYS A 70 5.33 2.89 -9.59
CA LYS A 70 6.21 3.54 -10.57
C LYS A 70 5.47 3.91 -11.85
N ARG A 71 4.61 3.02 -12.36
CA ARG A 71 3.78 3.30 -13.56
C ARG A 71 2.77 4.41 -13.30
N ALA A 72 2.26 4.52 -12.08
CA ALA A 72 1.37 5.59 -11.65
C ALA A 72 2.10 6.92 -11.38
N GLY A 73 3.44 6.94 -11.41
CA GLY A 73 4.23 8.13 -11.10
C GLY A 73 4.16 8.54 -9.63
N TYR A 74 3.93 7.57 -8.74
CA TYR A 74 3.88 7.84 -7.31
C TYR A 74 5.27 8.23 -6.79
N GLU A 75 5.34 9.33 -6.03
CA GLU A 75 6.61 9.84 -5.52
C GLU A 75 7.33 8.79 -4.64
N GLY A 76 8.60 8.53 -4.95
CA GLY A 76 9.42 7.54 -4.25
C GLY A 76 9.54 6.17 -4.93
N PHE A 77 8.93 5.94 -6.10
CA PHE A 77 8.98 4.68 -6.86
C PHE A 77 9.39 4.84 -8.34
#